data_AF-A0A372NXR6-F1
#
_entry.id   AF-A0A372NXR6-F1
#
_cell.length_a   1.000
_cell.length_b   1.000
_cell.length_c   1.000
_cell.angle_alpha   90.00
_cell.angle_beta   90.00
_cell.angle_gamma   90.00
#
_symmetry.space_group_name_H-M   'P 1'
#
loop_
_entity.id
_entity.type
_entity.pdbx_description
1 polymer ?
#
loop_
_entity_poly.entity_id
_entity_poly.type
_entity_poly.pdbx_seq_one_letter_code
_entity_poly.pdbx_strand_id
1 'polypeptide(L)'
;MKHFRLKNFLTVLTIALALSACKKDKVQVDEVGKYENGFFIINEGWFGHGTGTVSFFDYATSKITDSIFTKENPGKTLEPATSSLEFGTVYDGKLYLLTKSGGPLVAADAKTMKETGRIAANAGNDWRYFIGLDKNNGLVSTGSGIYPINLSTMSLGTRISTVNGEVGDMVKAGNYIFVISANDGLDILKASDYTLVKNIPGVVVGFAVTPDGSVWAGGDTKLEKINPTSLEVTDVTVPFTINGSWGAWHPGSITASTRENTVFIANNGPYGGGTTIYKYVDGNAASVANAFITVNENNELYGKGLAYNSTTNLLMVNTVESGYGTHFAANTLLSYHAGTGAKTGSIAFTGYYFPATYAFH
;
A
#
# COMPACT_ATOMS: atom_id res chain seq x y z
N MET A 1 20.02 -90.46 28.16
CA MET A 1 19.53 -90.37 26.76
C MET A 1 18.94 -88.99 26.54
N LYS A 2 19.37 -88.34 25.44
CA LYS A 2 18.79 -87.17 24.75
C LYS A 2 18.88 -85.78 25.40
N HIS A 3 19.62 -84.93 24.68
CA HIS A 3 19.61 -83.47 24.64
C HIS A 3 18.20 -82.90 24.35
N PHE A 4 17.87 -81.68 24.79
CA PHE A 4 18.10 -80.41 24.07
C PHE A 4 17.25 -79.26 24.67
N ARG A 5 17.70 -78.03 24.37
CA ARG A 5 17.30 -76.70 24.83
C ARG A 5 15.88 -76.27 24.41
N LEU A 6 15.26 -75.34 25.15
CA LEU A 6 14.79 -74.06 24.58
C LEU A 6 14.55 -72.98 25.64
N LYS A 7 14.95 -71.75 25.29
CA LYS A 7 14.81 -70.50 26.04
C LYS A 7 13.33 -70.13 26.23
N ASN A 8 13.02 -69.42 27.32
CA ASN A 8 12.32 -68.13 27.21
C ASN A 8 12.63 -67.27 28.44
N PHE A 9 13.35 -66.19 28.14
CA PHE A 9 13.58 -65.03 28.99
C PHE A 9 12.26 -64.26 29.14
N LEU A 10 12.22 -63.37 30.15
CA LEU A 10 11.41 -62.15 30.22
C LEU A 10 10.21 -62.17 31.19
N THR A 11 10.49 -61.92 32.46
CA THR A 11 9.66 -61.11 33.38
C THR A 11 10.57 -60.90 34.60
N VAL A 12 10.98 -59.70 35.00
CA VAL A 12 10.22 -58.61 35.60
C VAL A 12 11.23 -57.46 35.75
N LEU A 13 11.07 -56.33 35.06
CA LEU A 13 11.51 -55.01 35.53
C LEU A 13 11.08 -53.93 34.53
N THR A 14 9.98 -53.22 34.78
CA THR A 14 9.78 -51.79 34.42
C THR A 14 8.32 -51.38 34.69
N ILE A 15 8.01 -51.04 35.94
CA ILE A 15 6.88 -50.17 36.28
C ILE A 15 7.44 -49.07 37.18
N ALA A 16 8.11 -48.07 36.58
CA ALA A 16 8.54 -46.85 37.31
C ALA A 16 8.94 -45.66 36.40
N LEU A 17 8.61 -45.62 35.10
CA LEU A 17 9.10 -44.55 34.19
C LEU A 17 8.02 -44.03 33.21
N ALA A 18 6.78 -43.87 33.66
CA ALA A 18 5.70 -43.34 32.82
C ALA A 18 4.99 -42.11 33.43
N LEU A 19 5.70 -41.24 34.16
CA LEU A 19 5.11 -40.00 34.70
C LEU A 19 5.84 -38.70 34.30
N SER A 20 6.62 -38.69 33.22
CA SER A 20 7.34 -37.46 32.85
C SER A 20 7.41 -37.16 31.35
N ALA A 21 6.26 -37.25 30.66
CA ALA A 21 6.17 -36.82 29.25
C ALA A 21 4.81 -36.18 28.91
N CYS A 22 4.37 -35.22 29.72
CA CYS A 22 3.38 -34.23 29.29
C CYS A 22 4.04 -32.85 29.42
N LYS A 23 4.93 -32.51 28.49
CA LYS A 23 5.17 -31.09 28.19
C LYS A 23 3.89 -30.60 27.52
N LYS A 24 3.10 -29.79 28.23
CA LYS A 24 2.11 -28.94 27.58
C LYS A 24 2.92 -27.99 26.71
N ASP A 25 2.92 -28.21 25.41
CA ASP A 25 3.33 -27.17 24.48
C ASP A 25 2.45 -25.97 24.77
N LYS A 26 3.07 -24.92 25.34
CA LYS A 26 2.42 -23.62 25.40
C LYS A 26 2.27 -23.22 23.95
N VAL A 27 1.05 -23.30 23.43
CA VAL A 27 0.69 -22.58 22.22
C VAL A 27 1.06 -21.13 22.52
N GLN A 28 2.13 -20.66 21.90
CA GLN A 28 2.50 -19.26 21.95
C GLN A 28 1.41 -18.55 21.15
N VAL A 29 0.38 -18.10 21.86
CA VAL A 29 -0.56 -17.14 21.29
C VAL A 29 0.26 -15.87 21.16
N ASP A 30 0.69 -15.55 19.94
CA ASP A 30 1.32 -14.26 19.69
C ASP A 30 0.35 -13.19 20.20
N GLU A 31 0.81 -12.32 21.10
CA GLU A 31 0.00 -11.19 21.57
C GLU A 31 -0.41 -10.37 20.34
N VAL A 32 -1.70 -10.02 20.28
CA VAL A 32 -2.19 -9.10 19.26
C VAL A 32 -1.45 -7.78 19.45
N GLY A 33 -0.61 -7.45 18.46
CA GLY A 33 0.16 -6.23 18.43
C GLY A 33 -0.74 -5.01 18.47
N LYS A 34 -0.24 -3.94 19.10
CA LYS A 34 -0.96 -2.68 19.34
C LYS A 34 -1.65 -2.12 18.11
N TYR A 35 -1.07 -2.35 16.93
CA TYR A 35 -1.56 -1.84 15.66
C TYR A 35 -2.06 -2.92 14.69
N GLU A 36 -2.40 -4.13 15.14
CA GLU A 36 -2.84 -5.19 14.22
C GLU A 36 -4.33 -5.16 13.84
N ASN A 37 -5.19 -4.65 14.72
CA ASN A 37 -6.64 -4.66 14.51
C ASN A 37 -7.14 -3.37 13.84
N GLY A 38 -6.61 -3.06 12.67
CA GLY A 38 -6.88 -1.78 12.02
C GLY A 38 -6.09 -1.56 10.74
N PHE A 39 -5.90 -0.29 10.41
CA PHE A 39 -5.04 0.12 9.30
C PHE A 39 -4.42 1.49 9.56
N PHE A 40 -3.33 1.78 8.85
CA PHE A 40 -2.63 3.06 8.93
C PHE A 40 -3.19 4.05 7.93
N ILE A 41 -3.27 5.31 8.34
CA ILE A 41 -3.52 6.46 7.47
C ILE A 41 -2.22 7.25 7.43
N ILE A 42 -1.69 7.42 6.24
CA ILE A 42 -0.45 8.15 5.98
C ILE A 42 -0.84 9.59 5.65
N ASN A 43 -0.39 10.53 6.47
CA ASN A 43 -0.73 11.94 6.35
C ASN A 43 0.49 12.71 5.82
N GLU A 44 0.33 13.42 4.72
CA GLU A 44 1.39 14.16 4.03
C GLU A 44 2.05 15.18 4.96
N GLY A 45 1.23 15.86 5.78
CA GLY A 45 1.65 17.03 6.53
C GLY A 45 1.61 18.30 5.67
N TRP A 46 1.84 19.45 6.31
CA TRP A 46 1.78 20.74 5.61
C TRP A 46 3.17 21.19 5.22
N PHE A 47 3.53 21.02 3.95
CA PHE A 47 4.81 21.46 3.40
C PHE A 47 5.14 22.91 3.80
N GLY A 48 6.27 23.10 4.48
CA GLY A 48 6.74 24.40 4.97
C GLY A 48 6.23 24.79 6.36
N HIS A 49 5.30 24.03 6.95
CA HIS A 49 4.69 24.29 8.25
C HIS A 49 4.81 23.12 9.24
N GLY A 50 5.00 21.89 8.75
CA GLY A 50 5.16 20.70 9.58
C GLY A 50 5.43 19.45 8.74
N THR A 51 5.81 18.37 9.42
CA THR A 51 6.07 17.07 8.78
C THR A 51 4.82 16.21 8.72
N GLY A 52 4.85 15.18 7.88
CA GLY A 52 3.80 14.17 7.85
C GLY A 52 3.70 13.34 9.12
N THR A 53 2.52 12.76 9.35
CA THR A 53 2.24 11.90 10.50
C THR A 53 1.65 10.57 10.05
N VAL A 54 1.70 9.58 10.94
CA VAL A 54 1.00 8.31 10.76
C VAL A 54 -0.12 8.25 11.78
N SER A 55 -1.34 8.02 11.32
CA SER A 55 -2.49 7.73 12.16
C SER A 55 -2.85 6.24 12.07
N PHE A 56 -3.51 5.71 13.09
CA PHE A 56 -4.07 4.36 13.10
C PHE A 56 -5.57 4.39 13.30
N PHE A 57 -6.32 3.71 12.42
CA PHE A 57 -7.74 3.46 12.61
C PHE A 57 -7.94 2.09 13.24
N ASP A 58 -8.52 2.04 14.43
CA ASP A 58 -8.80 0.81 15.17
C ASP A 58 -10.22 0.29 14.89
N TYR A 59 -10.33 -0.96 14.42
CA TYR A 59 -11.62 -1.55 14.05
C TYR A 59 -12.57 -1.76 15.24
N ALA A 60 -12.03 -2.10 16.42
CA ALA A 60 -12.85 -2.41 17.59
C ALA A 60 -13.52 -1.15 18.17
N THR A 61 -12.82 -0.02 18.12
CA THR A 61 -13.25 1.24 18.73
C THR A 61 -13.74 2.26 17.72
N SER A 62 -13.50 2.05 16.42
CA SER A 62 -13.73 3.02 15.36
C SER A 62 -13.05 4.37 15.62
N LYS A 63 -11.86 4.36 16.23
CA LYS A 63 -11.10 5.56 16.59
C LYS A 63 -9.86 5.72 15.71
N ILE A 64 -9.60 6.96 15.32
CA ILE A 64 -8.34 7.37 14.71
C ILE A 64 -7.41 7.88 15.81
N THR A 65 -6.23 7.29 15.94
CA THR A 65 -5.15 7.78 16.81
C THR A 65 -4.03 8.34 15.94
N ASP A 66 -3.79 9.64 16.00
CA ASP A 66 -2.73 10.33 15.24
C ASP A 66 -1.34 10.16 15.87
N SER A 67 -0.29 10.47 15.09
CA SER A 67 1.10 10.64 15.48
C SER A 67 1.68 9.41 16.16
N ILE A 68 1.25 8.23 15.72
CA ILE A 68 1.65 6.96 16.35
C ILE A 68 3.16 6.72 16.19
N PHE A 69 3.75 7.17 15.08
CA PHE A 69 5.18 7.00 14.83
C PHE A 69 6.03 7.73 15.89
N THR A 70 5.78 9.01 16.13
CA THR A 70 6.55 9.81 17.10
C THR A 70 6.23 9.43 18.55
N LYS A 71 4.98 9.03 18.84
CA LYS A 71 4.59 8.49 20.15
C LYS A 71 5.36 7.20 20.47
N GLU A 72 5.55 6.33 19.48
CA GLU A 72 6.27 5.07 19.67
C GLU A 72 7.79 5.20 19.53
N ASN A 73 8.28 6.29 18.93
CA ASN A 73 9.70 6.55 18.76
C ASN A 73 10.09 7.95 19.29
N PRO A 74 10.09 8.16 20.62
CA PRO A 74 10.44 9.46 21.19
C PRO A 74 11.81 9.96 20.70
N GLY A 75 11.85 11.19 20.21
CA GLY A 75 13.06 11.82 19.64
C GLY A 75 13.34 11.49 18.17
N LYS A 76 12.55 10.61 17.53
CA LYS A 76 12.65 10.34 16.09
C LYS A 76 11.52 11.07 15.34
N THR A 77 11.85 11.65 14.20
CA THR A 77 10.91 12.46 13.39
C THR A 77 10.99 12.08 11.91
N LEU A 78 10.08 12.68 11.12
CA LEU A 78 10.06 12.64 9.66
C LEU A 78 10.50 13.99 9.05
N GLU A 79 11.30 14.76 9.79
CA GLU A 79 11.85 16.06 9.36
C GLU A 79 12.68 15.98 8.07
N PRO A 80 12.80 17.10 7.31
CA PRO A 80 12.47 18.49 7.67
C PRO A 80 11.00 18.89 7.50
N ALA A 81 10.54 19.98 8.11
CA ALA A 81 9.19 20.56 7.91
C ALA A 81 8.90 20.99 6.46
N THR A 82 9.92 21.02 5.60
CA THR A 82 9.82 21.19 4.14
C THR A 82 9.72 19.85 3.41
N SER A 83 9.18 18.82 4.05
CA SER A 83 9.03 17.48 3.50
C SER A 83 7.59 17.01 3.62
N SER A 84 7.20 16.04 2.80
CA SER A 84 5.84 15.52 2.75
C SER A 84 5.84 13.99 2.79
N LEU A 85 5.06 13.38 3.69
CA LEU A 85 4.93 11.92 3.80
C LEU A 85 3.87 11.40 2.82
N GLU A 86 4.28 11.20 1.57
CA GLU A 86 3.37 10.89 0.45
C GLU A 86 2.94 9.41 0.39
N PHE A 87 3.77 8.51 0.93
CA PHE A 87 3.54 7.09 0.77
C PHE A 87 3.92 6.27 2.00
N GLY A 88 3.11 5.24 2.23
CA GLY A 88 3.47 4.16 3.12
C GLY A 88 2.78 2.86 2.75
N THR A 89 3.46 1.75 3.04
CA THR A 89 2.93 0.40 2.77
C THR A 89 3.53 -0.61 3.75
N VAL A 90 2.77 -1.65 4.06
CA VAL A 90 3.26 -2.78 4.85
C VAL A 90 3.86 -3.82 3.91
N TYR A 91 5.07 -4.28 4.23
CA TYR A 91 5.71 -5.39 3.55
C TYR A 91 6.56 -6.19 4.55
N ASP A 92 6.43 -7.52 4.53
CA ASP A 92 7.16 -8.45 5.42
C ASP A 92 7.15 -8.02 6.91
N GLY A 93 5.96 -7.66 7.41
CA GLY A 93 5.74 -7.25 8.80
C GLY A 93 6.25 -5.85 9.16
N LYS A 94 6.75 -5.07 8.20
CA LYS A 94 7.22 -3.70 8.42
C LYS A 94 6.40 -2.69 7.65
N LEU A 95 6.07 -1.56 8.27
CA LEU A 95 5.57 -0.36 7.61
C LEU A 95 6.74 0.46 7.08
N TYR A 96 6.80 0.63 5.77
CA TYR A 96 7.73 1.52 5.09
C TYR A 96 7.06 2.89 4.88
N LEU A 97 7.75 3.97 5.23
CA LEU A 97 7.30 5.35 5.16
C LEU A 97 8.27 6.13 4.27
N LEU A 98 7.75 6.76 3.22
CA LEU A 98 8.54 7.47 2.22
C LEU A 98 8.18 8.95 2.27
N THR A 99 9.13 9.75 2.74
CA THR A 99 8.96 11.19 2.88
C THR A 99 9.69 11.93 1.76
N LYS A 100 8.93 12.53 0.85
CA LYS A 100 9.40 13.33 -0.28
C LYS A 100 10.06 14.65 0.17
N SER A 101 10.74 15.34 -0.75
CA SER A 101 11.29 16.69 -0.56
C SER A 101 12.28 16.78 0.60
N GLY A 102 13.29 15.92 0.56
CA GLY A 102 14.39 15.92 1.50
C GLY A 102 14.19 15.06 2.75
N GLY A 103 13.00 14.47 2.91
CA GLY A 103 12.66 13.63 4.05
C GLY A 103 13.34 12.25 4.04
N PRO A 104 13.18 11.48 5.14
CA PRO A 104 13.76 10.15 5.28
C PRO A 104 12.91 9.08 4.55
N LEU A 105 13.52 7.90 4.37
CA LEU A 105 12.79 6.65 4.18
C LEU A 105 12.93 5.85 5.47
N VAL A 106 11.80 5.51 6.10
CA VAL A 106 11.78 4.83 7.41
C VAL A 106 11.11 3.47 7.29
N ALA A 107 11.64 2.46 7.97
CA ALA A 107 10.98 1.19 8.20
C ALA A 107 10.67 1.05 9.69
N ALA A 108 9.43 0.69 10.03
CA ALA A 108 8.99 0.42 11.39
C ALA A 108 8.30 -0.94 11.46
N ASP A 109 8.40 -1.63 12.58
CA ASP A 109 7.62 -2.85 12.81
C ASP A 109 6.12 -2.51 12.76
N ALA A 110 5.35 -3.22 11.93
CA ALA A 110 3.95 -2.87 11.69
C ALA A 110 3.06 -3.13 12.92
N LYS A 111 3.47 -4.00 13.85
CA LYS A 111 2.66 -4.35 15.03
C LYS A 111 2.86 -3.38 16.19
N THR A 112 4.08 -2.86 16.34
CA THR A 112 4.54 -2.04 17.48
C THR A 112 4.85 -0.60 17.10
N MET A 113 4.98 -0.31 15.80
CA MET A 113 5.41 0.97 15.24
C MET A 113 6.84 1.39 15.65
N LYS A 114 7.65 0.50 16.25
CA LYS A 114 9.05 0.81 16.55
C LYS A 114 9.88 0.85 15.28
N GLU A 115 10.65 1.91 15.08
CA GLU A 115 11.55 2.05 13.94
C GLU A 115 12.61 0.93 13.97
N THR A 116 12.75 0.23 12.84
CA THR A 116 13.70 -0.87 12.62
C THR A 116 14.79 -0.52 11.61
N GLY A 117 14.63 0.56 10.84
CA GLY A 117 15.61 1.00 9.86
C GLY A 117 15.28 2.37 9.26
N ARG A 118 16.30 3.05 8.72
CA ARG A 118 16.17 4.41 8.19
C ARG A 118 17.25 4.72 7.14
N ILE A 119 16.83 5.34 6.04
CA ILE A 119 17.67 6.23 5.23
C ILE A 119 17.41 7.65 5.72
N ALA A 120 18.45 8.34 6.18
CA ALA A 120 18.33 9.66 6.78
C ALA A 120 17.82 10.72 5.77
N ALA A 121 17.21 11.76 6.31
CA ALA A 121 16.85 12.95 5.55
C ALA A 121 18.09 13.55 4.88
N ASN A 122 17.93 13.96 3.62
CA ASN A 122 18.97 14.58 2.80
C ASN A 122 18.29 15.41 1.72
N ALA A 123 18.77 16.62 1.45
CA ALA A 123 18.15 17.54 0.48
C ALA A 123 17.93 16.95 -0.93
N GLY A 124 18.71 15.94 -1.33
CA GLY A 124 18.53 15.25 -2.62
C GLY A 124 17.47 14.15 -2.63
N ASN A 125 16.86 13.82 -1.49
CA ASN A 125 15.84 12.78 -1.41
C ASN A 125 14.51 13.25 -2.01
N ASP A 126 13.93 12.43 -2.88
CA ASP A 126 12.58 12.58 -3.41
C ASP A 126 11.97 11.17 -3.48
N TRP A 127 11.60 10.60 -2.32
CA TRP A 127 11.02 9.26 -2.23
C TRP A 127 9.55 9.27 -2.66
N ARG A 128 9.15 8.32 -3.51
CA ARG A 128 7.78 8.28 -4.07
C ARG A 128 7.05 6.99 -3.74
N TYR A 129 7.48 5.86 -4.28
CA TYR A 129 6.81 4.58 -4.09
C TYR A 129 7.77 3.47 -3.69
N PHE A 130 7.28 2.47 -2.97
CA PHE A 130 8.06 1.29 -2.57
C PHE A 130 7.31 0.00 -2.90
N ILE A 131 8.06 -0.98 -3.41
CA ILE A 131 7.62 -2.37 -3.47
C ILE A 131 8.70 -3.28 -2.89
N GLY A 132 8.28 -4.31 -2.15
CA GLY A 132 9.15 -5.41 -1.79
C GLY A 132 9.21 -6.45 -2.91
N LEU A 133 10.39 -7.00 -3.16
CA LEU A 133 10.61 -8.06 -4.16
C LEU A 133 10.75 -9.42 -3.50
N ASP A 134 11.49 -9.46 -2.40
CA ASP A 134 11.69 -10.62 -1.53
C ASP A 134 12.03 -10.15 -0.10
N LYS A 135 12.36 -11.08 0.79
CA LYS A 135 12.67 -10.81 2.20
C LYS A 135 13.79 -9.78 2.42
N ASN A 136 14.74 -9.67 1.49
CA ASN A 136 15.92 -8.83 1.63
C ASN A 136 15.94 -7.66 0.65
N ASN A 137 15.17 -7.71 -0.44
CA ASN A 137 15.25 -6.75 -1.53
C ASN A 137 13.92 -6.08 -1.81
N GLY A 138 13.96 -4.78 -2.09
CA GLY A 138 12.85 -4.00 -2.62
C GLY A 138 13.31 -3.03 -3.70
N LEU A 139 12.37 -2.26 -4.22
CA LEU A 139 12.63 -1.11 -5.09
C LEU A 139 11.99 0.13 -4.49
N VAL A 140 12.67 1.27 -4.66
CA VAL A 140 12.12 2.59 -4.37
C VAL A 140 12.17 3.45 -5.62
N SER A 141 11.04 4.06 -5.97
CA SER A 141 10.96 5.07 -7.01
C SER A 141 11.20 6.47 -6.44
N THR A 142 11.72 7.35 -7.28
CA THR A 142 12.08 8.72 -6.94
C THR A 142 11.75 9.68 -8.07
N GLY A 143 11.96 10.98 -7.86
CA GLY A 143 11.93 11.97 -8.94
C GLY A 143 13.00 11.82 -10.02
N SER A 144 13.93 10.86 -9.88
CA SER A 144 15.06 10.68 -10.83
C SER A 144 15.17 9.27 -11.42
N GLY A 145 14.28 8.35 -11.03
CA GLY A 145 14.30 6.95 -11.44
C GLY A 145 14.09 5.99 -10.27
N ILE A 146 14.47 4.73 -10.48
CA ILE A 146 14.26 3.62 -9.52
C ILE A 146 15.60 3.12 -8.98
N TYR A 147 15.64 2.84 -7.69
CA TYR A 147 16.79 2.29 -6.98
C TYR A 147 16.39 0.98 -6.29
N PRO A 148 17.18 -0.10 -6.45
CA PRO A 148 17.10 -1.25 -5.55
C PRO A 148 17.44 -0.84 -4.13
N ILE A 149 16.76 -1.42 -3.15
CA ILE A 149 17.04 -1.20 -1.72
C ILE A 149 17.21 -2.54 -1.00
N ASN A 150 18.26 -2.63 -0.19
CA ASN A 150 18.42 -3.74 0.74
C ASN A 150 17.61 -3.45 2.02
N LEU A 151 16.64 -4.31 2.31
CA LEU A 151 15.66 -4.14 3.40
C LEU A 151 16.23 -4.43 4.80
N SER A 152 17.41 -5.06 4.88
CA SER A 152 18.10 -5.33 6.14
C SER A 152 19.03 -4.19 6.55
N THR A 153 19.77 -3.62 5.59
CA THR A 153 20.73 -2.53 5.83
C THR A 153 20.15 -1.15 5.57
N MET A 154 18.99 -1.07 4.91
CA MET A 154 18.38 0.19 4.44
C MET A 154 19.35 0.99 3.57
N SER A 155 19.98 0.33 2.61
CA SER A 155 20.94 0.95 1.68
C SER A 155 20.49 0.79 0.23
N LEU A 156 20.67 1.85 -0.57
CA LEU A 156 20.38 1.82 -2.00
C LEU A 156 21.49 1.12 -2.80
N GLY A 157 21.07 0.43 -3.86
CA GLY A 157 21.94 -0.03 -4.94
C GLY A 157 22.06 1.01 -6.06
N THR A 158 22.64 0.58 -7.18
CA THR A 158 22.76 1.42 -8.38
C THR A 158 21.40 1.67 -9.02
N ARG A 159 21.16 2.91 -9.47
CA ARG A 159 19.94 3.28 -10.22
C ARG A 159 19.75 2.37 -11.44
N ILE A 160 18.51 1.97 -11.70
CA ILE A 160 18.14 1.26 -12.94
C ILE A 160 18.22 2.27 -14.10
N SER A 161 19.10 2.01 -15.07
CA SER A 161 19.45 2.99 -16.11
C SER A 161 18.38 3.19 -17.19
N THR A 162 17.47 2.22 -17.36
CA THR A 162 16.44 2.24 -18.39
C THR A 162 15.21 3.06 -18.02
N VAL A 163 15.06 3.45 -16.74
CA VAL A 163 13.94 4.27 -16.26
C VAL A 163 14.48 5.58 -15.72
N ASN A 164 14.09 6.70 -16.32
CA ASN A 164 14.66 8.01 -16.03
C ASN A 164 13.57 9.06 -15.75
N GLY A 165 13.93 10.04 -14.93
CA GLY A 165 13.02 11.13 -14.55
C GLY A 165 12.08 10.73 -13.42
N GLU A 166 10.91 11.36 -13.40
CA GLU A 166 9.94 11.20 -12.33
C GLU A 166 9.22 9.86 -12.42
N VAL A 167 9.34 9.03 -11.36
CA VAL A 167 8.73 7.69 -11.31
C VAL A 167 7.84 7.58 -10.08
N GLY A 168 6.61 7.14 -10.30
CA GLY A 168 5.59 6.99 -9.26
C GLY A 168 5.35 5.53 -8.91
N ASP A 169 4.10 5.11 -9.10
CA ASP A 169 3.60 3.79 -8.73
C ASP A 169 4.39 2.65 -9.36
N MET A 170 4.59 1.58 -8.58
CA MET A 170 5.18 0.34 -9.04
C MET A 170 4.40 -0.86 -8.53
N VAL A 171 4.35 -1.95 -9.29
CA VAL A 171 3.87 -3.24 -8.79
C VAL A 171 4.66 -4.40 -9.40
N LYS A 172 5.00 -5.40 -8.59
CA LYS A 172 5.53 -6.67 -9.09
C LYS A 172 4.37 -7.63 -9.34
N ALA A 173 4.27 -8.16 -10.57
CA ALA A 173 3.32 -9.22 -10.91
C ALA A 173 3.99 -10.26 -11.80
N GLY A 174 3.95 -11.52 -11.38
CA GLY A 174 4.67 -12.60 -12.05
C GLY A 174 6.17 -12.33 -12.14
N ASN A 175 6.69 -12.41 -13.36
CA ASN A 175 8.11 -12.20 -13.69
C ASN A 175 8.45 -10.75 -14.03
N TYR A 176 7.50 -9.82 -13.84
CA TYR A 176 7.66 -8.43 -14.26
C TYR A 176 7.42 -7.45 -13.13
N ILE A 177 7.94 -6.24 -13.33
CA ILE A 177 7.67 -5.05 -12.53
C ILE A 177 7.08 -4.01 -13.48
N PHE A 178 5.91 -3.51 -13.12
CA PHE A 178 5.18 -2.47 -13.84
C PHE A 178 5.47 -1.15 -13.14
N VAL A 179 5.75 -0.11 -13.92
CA VAL A 179 6.27 1.17 -13.44
C VAL A 179 5.56 2.32 -14.15
N ILE A 180 4.99 3.25 -13.39
CA ILE A 180 4.46 4.50 -13.92
C ILE A 180 5.59 5.56 -13.94
N SER A 181 5.96 6.00 -15.15
CA SER A 181 6.94 7.04 -15.46
C SER A 181 6.23 8.28 -16.01
N ALA A 182 6.60 9.47 -15.53
CA ALA A 182 6.04 10.73 -16.04
C ALA A 182 6.39 10.98 -17.51
N ASN A 183 7.55 10.48 -17.95
CA ASN A 183 8.05 10.69 -19.30
C ASN A 183 7.51 9.64 -20.27
N ASP A 184 7.41 8.39 -19.81
CA ASP A 184 7.26 7.24 -20.69
C ASP A 184 5.87 6.58 -20.61
N GLY A 185 5.05 6.96 -19.62
CA GLY A 185 3.78 6.29 -19.31
C GLY A 185 4.03 5.05 -18.46
N LEU A 186 3.76 3.86 -19.00
CA LEU A 186 3.96 2.59 -18.31
C LEU A 186 5.15 1.81 -18.88
N ASP A 187 6.19 1.65 -18.07
CA ASP A 187 7.31 0.76 -18.35
C ASP A 187 7.13 -0.59 -17.66
N ILE A 188 7.47 -1.66 -18.38
CA ILE A 188 7.42 -3.03 -17.88
C ILE A 188 8.84 -3.61 -17.92
N LEU A 189 9.38 -3.90 -16.74
CA LEU A 189 10.73 -4.44 -16.55
C LEU A 189 10.67 -5.93 -16.20
N LYS A 190 11.68 -6.71 -16.55
CA LYS A 190 11.86 -8.04 -15.94
C LYS A 190 12.23 -7.90 -14.47
N ALA A 191 11.62 -8.72 -13.61
CA ALA A 191 11.95 -8.75 -12.20
C ALA A 191 13.35 -9.34 -11.91
N SER A 192 13.92 -10.13 -12.83
CA SER A 192 15.20 -10.82 -12.63
C SER A 192 16.42 -9.91 -12.81
N ASP A 193 16.33 -8.92 -13.70
CA ASP A 193 17.48 -8.10 -14.13
C ASP A 193 17.11 -6.64 -14.45
N TYR A 194 15.85 -6.25 -14.24
CA TYR A 194 15.31 -4.93 -14.49
C TYR A 194 15.39 -4.46 -15.95
N THR A 195 15.59 -5.36 -16.90
CA THR A 195 15.57 -5.01 -18.32
C THR A 195 14.17 -4.57 -18.76
N LEU A 196 14.08 -3.43 -19.43
CA LEU A 196 12.84 -2.97 -20.05
C LEU A 196 12.42 -3.92 -21.17
N VAL A 197 11.21 -4.45 -21.10
CA VAL A 197 10.66 -5.39 -22.09
C VAL A 197 9.48 -4.85 -22.88
N LYS A 198 8.74 -3.88 -22.32
CA LYS A 198 7.61 -3.25 -22.98
C LYS A 198 7.38 -1.86 -22.39
N ASN A 199 6.95 -0.94 -23.23
CA ASN A 199 6.47 0.38 -22.86
C ASN A 199 5.05 0.55 -23.40
N ILE A 200 4.17 1.20 -22.63
CA ILE A 200 2.80 1.56 -22.98
C ILE A 200 2.63 3.05 -22.68
N PRO A 201 2.61 3.93 -23.71
CA PRO A 201 2.58 5.37 -23.51
C PRO A 201 1.20 5.85 -23.03
N GLY A 202 1.16 7.00 -22.37
CA GLY A 202 -0.09 7.67 -21.97
C GLY A 202 -0.75 7.15 -20.69
N VAL A 203 -0.21 6.09 -20.09
CA VAL A 203 -0.66 5.57 -18.78
C VAL A 203 -0.12 6.45 -17.66
N VAL A 204 -0.98 6.91 -16.76
CA VAL A 204 -0.63 7.90 -15.73
C VAL A 204 -1.09 7.55 -14.31
N VAL A 205 -1.95 6.53 -14.16
CA VAL A 205 -2.47 6.05 -12.88
C VAL A 205 -2.29 4.53 -12.78
N GLY A 206 -1.72 4.06 -11.67
CA GLY A 206 -1.56 2.64 -11.39
C GLY A 206 -1.40 2.35 -9.90
N PHE A 207 -1.14 1.13 -9.47
CA PHE A 207 -1.69 -0.07 -10.10
C PHE A 207 -2.79 -0.65 -9.20
N ALA A 208 -3.73 -1.34 -9.82
CA ALA A 208 -4.64 -2.27 -9.17
C ALA A 208 -4.33 -3.68 -9.67
N VAL A 209 -4.39 -4.69 -8.79
CA VAL A 209 -4.17 -6.10 -9.16
C VAL A 209 -5.39 -6.90 -8.76
N THR A 210 -6.07 -7.50 -9.73
CA THR A 210 -7.27 -8.32 -9.50
C THR A 210 -6.90 -9.77 -9.15
N PRO A 211 -7.83 -10.56 -8.56
CA PRO A 211 -7.56 -11.94 -8.16
C PRO A 211 -7.07 -12.89 -9.27
N ASP A 212 -7.43 -12.61 -10.53
CA ASP A 212 -6.90 -13.32 -11.71
C ASP A 212 -5.42 -12.99 -12.03
N GLY A 213 -4.81 -12.10 -11.25
CA GLY A 213 -3.43 -11.64 -11.41
C GLY A 213 -3.27 -10.48 -12.39
N SER A 214 -4.35 -10.06 -13.06
CA SER A 214 -4.26 -8.98 -14.05
C SER A 214 -3.87 -7.66 -13.39
N VAL A 215 -2.96 -6.95 -14.04
CA VAL A 215 -2.50 -5.62 -13.62
C VAL A 215 -3.34 -4.58 -14.35
N TRP A 216 -3.86 -3.63 -13.59
CA TRP A 216 -4.71 -2.55 -14.09
C TRP A 216 -4.03 -1.20 -13.87
N ALA A 217 -4.02 -0.41 -14.94
CA ALA A 217 -3.52 0.96 -14.97
C ALA A 217 -4.38 1.76 -15.95
N GLY A 218 -4.22 3.09 -16.00
CA GLY A 218 -4.97 3.87 -16.98
C GLY A 218 -4.46 5.27 -17.20
N GLY A 219 -5.01 5.88 -18.25
CA GLY A 219 -4.76 7.25 -18.66
C GLY A 219 -5.73 7.65 -19.75
N ASP A 220 -5.95 8.96 -19.90
CA ASP A 220 -7.00 9.50 -20.77
C ASP A 220 -8.35 8.81 -20.51
N THR A 221 -9.04 8.26 -21.51
CA THR A 221 -10.33 7.60 -21.34
C THR A 221 -10.21 6.08 -21.25
N LYS A 222 -9.00 5.56 -20.97
CA LYS A 222 -8.68 4.14 -21.03
C LYS A 222 -8.20 3.59 -19.69
N LEU A 223 -8.95 2.61 -19.19
CA LEU A 223 -8.50 1.68 -18.16
C LEU A 223 -7.98 0.42 -18.87
N GLU A 224 -6.72 0.09 -18.67
CA GLU A 224 -6.02 -0.98 -19.37
C GLU A 224 -5.83 -2.19 -18.45
N LYS A 225 -6.32 -3.35 -18.91
CA LYS A 225 -6.03 -4.66 -18.33
C LYS A 225 -4.78 -5.23 -18.94
N ILE A 226 -3.81 -5.63 -18.14
CA ILE A 226 -2.56 -6.20 -18.61
C ILE A 226 -2.37 -7.60 -18.02
N ASN A 227 -2.20 -8.59 -18.89
CA ASN A 227 -1.87 -9.94 -18.46
C ASN A 227 -0.41 -9.99 -17.96
N PRO A 228 -0.13 -10.39 -16.71
CA PRO A 228 1.22 -10.34 -16.13
C PRO A 228 2.16 -11.44 -16.66
N THR A 229 1.71 -12.28 -17.60
CA THR A 229 2.50 -13.34 -18.24
C THR A 229 2.73 -13.07 -19.72
N SER A 230 1.68 -12.82 -20.49
CA SER A 230 1.78 -12.53 -21.93
C SER A 230 2.07 -11.05 -22.24
N LEU A 231 1.85 -10.16 -21.27
CA LEU A 231 1.87 -8.70 -21.44
C LEU A 231 0.85 -8.18 -22.47
N GLU A 232 -0.15 -8.98 -22.82
CA GLU A 232 -1.28 -8.55 -23.65
C GLU A 232 -2.12 -7.51 -22.91
N VAL A 233 -2.61 -6.52 -23.66
CA VAL A 233 -3.35 -5.37 -23.14
C VAL A 233 -4.77 -5.42 -23.68
N THR A 234 -5.76 -5.19 -22.82
CA THR A 234 -7.16 -5.01 -23.20
C THR A 234 -7.67 -3.69 -22.64
N ASP A 235 -8.16 -2.82 -23.51
CA ASP A 235 -8.66 -1.50 -23.14
C ASP A 235 -10.13 -1.58 -22.69
N VAL A 236 -10.45 -0.80 -21.66
CA VAL A 236 -11.81 -0.54 -21.18
C VAL A 236 -12.00 0.98 -21.20
N THR A 237 -13.01 1.45 -21.93
CA THR A 237 -13.34 2.88 -21.94
C THR A 237 -14.05 3.28 -20.66
N VAL A 238 -13.60 4.35 -20.02
CA VAL A 238 -14.26 4.99 -18.88
C VAL A 238 -14.90 6.32 -19.28
N PRO A 239 -15.98 6.78 -18.63
CA PRO A 239 -16.73 7.98 -19.05
C PRO A 239 -16.11 9.31 -18.56
N PHE A 240 -14.82 9.30 -18.22
CA PHE A 240 -14.09 10.46 -17.71
C PHE A 240 -12.60 10.36 -18.10
N THR A 241 -11.86 11.46 -17.92
CA THR A 241 -10.41 11.47 -18.14
C THR A 241 -9.68 11.06 -16.86
N ILE A 242 -8.89 9.99 -16.94
CA ILE A 242 -7.97 9.53 -15.91
C ILE A 242 -6.74 10.44 -15.93
N ASN A 243 -6.63 11.27 -14.89
CA ASN A 243 -5.54 12.24 -14.72
C ASN A 243 -4.45 11.68 -13.79
N GLY A 244 -3.19 11.90 -14.14
CA GLY A 244 -2.05 11.67 -13.25
C GLY A 244 -1.84 12.82 -12.28
N SER A 245 -0.97 12.63 -11.29
CA SER A 245 -0.74 13.56 -10.17
C SER A 245 0.61 14.28 -10.20
N TRP A 246 1.33 14.29 -11.33
CA TRP A 246 2.71 14.79 -11.43
C TRP A 246 2.90 16.24 -10.91
N GLY A 247 4.08 16.55 -10.36
CA GLY A 247 4.36 17.78 -9.61
C GLY A 247 4.08 17.60 -8.12
N ALA A 248 2.84 17.84 -7.69
CA ALA A 248 2.34 17.49 -6.35
C ALA A 248 2.00 16.00 -6.26
N TRP A 249 2.97 15.18 -6.68
CA TRP A 249 2.80 13.74 -6.89
C TRP A 249 2.27 13.02 -5.65
N HIS A 250 1.22 12.22 -5.85
CA HIS A 250 0.70 11.22 -4.93
C HIS A 250 0.43 9.91 -5.68
N PRO A 251 0.33 8.75 -4.99
CA PRO A 251 -0.03 7.49 -5.62
C PRO A 251 -1.33 7.53 -6.43
N GLY A 252 -1.40 6.75 -7.50
CA GLY A 252 -2.57 6.67 -8.37
C GLY A 252 -3.85 6.27 -7.63
N SER A 253 -4.93 6.99 -7.89
CA SER A 253 -6.25 6.77 -7.27
C SER A 253 -7.00 5.59 -7.89
N ILE A 254 -6.40 4.42 -7.77
CA ILE A 254 -6.92 3.13 -8.23
C ILE A 254 -6.63 2.03 -7.17
N THR A 255 -7.56 1.09 -7.03
CA THR A 255 -7.44 -0.10 -6.17
C THR A 255 -8.31 -1.25 -6.68
N ALA A 256 -8.09 -2.47 -6.21
CA ALA A 256 -8.87 -3.65 -6.62
C ALA A 256 -9.44 -4.41 -5.42
N SER A 257 -10.58 -5.05 -5.65
CA SER A 257 -11.11 -6.07 -4.74
C SER A 257 -10.20 -7.29 -4.71
N THR A 258 -10.05 -7.92 -3.54
CA THR A 258 -9.40 -9.23 -3.42
C THR A 258 -10.37 -10.40 -3.53
N ARG A 259 -11.68 -10.13 -3.68
CA ARG A 259 -12.74 -11.15 -3.73
C ARG A 259 -13.26 -11.40 -5.14
N GLU A 260 -13.23 -10.38 -5.99
CA GLU A 260 -13.77 -10.39 -7.33
C GLU A 260 -12.82 -9.63 -8.26
N ASN A 261 -12.83 -9.91 -9.56
CA ASN A 261 -12.06 -9.17 -10.56
C ASN A 261 -12.69 -7.78 -10.80
N THR A 262 -12.56 -6.92 -9.79
CA THR A 262 -13.17 -5.60 -9.75
C THR A 262 -12.13 -4.54 -9.42
N VAL A 263 -12.13 -3.47 -10.20
CA VAL A 263 -11.30 -2.27 -10.01
C VAL A 263 -12.17 -1.10 -9.56
N PHE A 264 -11.65 -0.30 -8.65
CA PHE A 264 -12.22 0.99 -8.26
C PHE A 264 -11.25 2.10 -8.64
N ILE A 265 -11.75 3.16 -9.28
CA ILE A 265 -10.94 4.28 -9.75
C ILE A 265 -11.65 5.61 -9.47
N ALA A 266 -10.91 6.58 -8.95
CA ALA A 266 -11.44 7.92 -8.72
C ALA A 266 -11.45 8.75 -10.00
N ASN A 267 -12.51 9.53 -10.19
CA ASN A 267 -12.59 10.54 -11.25
C ASN A 267 -12.05 11.87 -10.72
N ASN A 268 -10.72 11.93 -10.56
CA ASN A 268 -10.02 13.13 -10.11
C ASN A 268 -9.84 14.14 -11.25
N GLY A 269 -9.84 15.42 -10.90
CA GLY A 269 -9.39 16.47 -11.79
C GLY A 269 -7.86 16.49 -11.95
N PRO A 270 -7.33 17.26 -12.91
CA PRO A 270 -5.88 17.35 -13.13
C PRO A 270 -5.11 18.06 -12.00
N TYR A 271 -5.80 18.89 -11.20
CA TYR A 271 -5.20 19.70 -10.13
C TYR A 271 -5.99 19.63 -8.81
N GLY A 272 -6.88 18.66 -8.66
CA GLY A 272 -7.79 18.60 -7.52
C GLY A 272 -8.54 17.29 -7.41
N GLY A 273 -9.09 17.06 -6.23
CA GLY A 273 -9.84 15.86 -5.88
C GLY A 273 -11.11 15.66 -6.70
N GLY A 274 -11.42 14.40 -7.00
CA GLY A 274 -12.72 14.02 -7.54
C GLY A 274 -13.80 13.96 -6.46
N THR A 275 -15.07 13.95 -6.89
CA THR A 275 -16.22 13.64 -6.01
C THR A 275 -16.85 12.29 -6.31
N THR A 276 -16.37 11.59 -7.34
CA THR A 276 -16.94 10.33 -7.79
C THR A 276 -15.89 9.23 -7.90
N ILE A 277 -16.30 8.01 -7.56
CA ILE A 277 -15.51 6.79 -7.73
C ILE A 277 -16.31 5.85 -8.62
N TYR A 278 -15.65 5.30 -9.62
CA TYR A 278 -16.20 4.34 -10.56
C TYR A 278 -15.76 2.93 -10.19
N LYS A 279 -16.61 1.96 -10.51
CA LYS A 279 -16.36 0.53 -10.33
C LYS A 279 -16.37 -0.14 -11.69
N TYR A 280 -15.34 -0.92 -12.00
CA TYR A 280 -15.34 -1.78 -13.17
C TYR A 280 -15.23 -3.24 -12.74
N VAL A 281 -16.16 -4.07 -13.19
CA VAL A 281 -16.12 -5.53 -13.05
C VAL A 281 -15.63 -6.09 -14.38
N ASP A 282 -14.53 -6.84 -14.33
CA ASP A 282 -13.87 -7.39 -15.51
C ASP A 282 -14.83 -8.22 -16.39
N GLY A 283 -14.81 -7.95 -17.69
CA GLY A 283 -15.74 -8.52 -18.66
C GLY A 283 -17.14 -7.88 -18.70
N ASN A 284 -17.43 -6.88 -17.86
CA ASN A 284 -18.72 -6.18 -17.83
C ASN A 284 -18.56 -4.66 -18.02
N ALA A 285 -18.49 -4.21 -19.28
CA ALA A 285 -18.36 -2.80 -19.64
C ALA A 285 -19.45 -1.88 -19.04
N ALA A 286 -20.67 -2.39 -18.83
CA ALA A 286 -21.76 -1.59 -18.26
C ALA A 286 -21.52 -1.20 -16.79
N SER A 287 -20.65 -1.92 -16.07
CA SER A 287 -20.38 -1.67 -14.65
C SER A 287 -19.73 -0.30 -14.38
N VAL A 288 -18.99 0.25 -15.35
CA VAL A 288 -18.27 1.53 -15.22
C VAL A 288 -18.99 2.71 -15.88
N ALA A 289 -20.19 2.49 -16.44
CA ALA A 289 -20.92 3.51 -17.20
C ALA A 289 -21.41 4.69 -16.32
N ASN A 290 -21.59 4.46 -15.01
CA ASN A 290 -22.04 5.47 -14.06
C ASN A 290 -21.15 5.45 -12.81
N ALA A 291 -21.11 6.57 -12.09
CA ALA A 291 -20.42 6.65 -10.80
C ALA A 291 -21.00 5.59 -9.84
N PHE A 292 -20.11 4.84 -9.20
CA PHE A 292 -20.47 3.82 -8.21
C PHE A 292 -20.68 4.45 -6.83
N ILE A 293 -19.84 5.43 -6.49
CA ILE A 293 -19.95 6.24 -5.27
C ILE A 293 -19.83 7.71 -5.66
N THR A 294 -20.67 8.54 -5.05
CA THR A 294 -20.53 9.99 -5.03
C THR A 294 -20.33 10.43 -3.57
N VAL A 295 -19.24 11.12 -3.28
CA VAL A 295 -19.01 11.71 -1.95
C VAL A 295 -19.82 13.01 -1.81
N ASN A 296 -20.05 13.45 -0.56
CA ASN A 296 -20.88 14.63 -0.28
C ASN A 296 -20.40 15.88 -1.03
N GLU A 297 -21.31 16.77 -1.40
CA GLU A 297 -21.05 17.96 -2.24
C GLU A 297 -20.03 18.97 -1.68
N ASN A 298 -19.81 18.97 -0.36
CA ASN A 298 -18.85 19.85 0.31
C ASN A 298 -17.48 19.19 0.52
N ASN A 299 -17.28 17.98 -0.01
CA ASN A 299 -16.07 17.20 0.18
C ASN A 299 -15.47 16.78 -1.16
N GLU A 300 -14.15 16.71 -1.21
CA GLU A 300 -13.40 16.17 -2.35
C GLU A 300 -12.38 15.13 -1.88
N LEU A 301 -12.08 14.17 -2.75
CA LEU A 301 -11.03 13.18 -2.51
C LEU A 301 -9.67 13.88 -2.35
N TYR A 302 -8.79 13.34 -1.51
CA TYR A 302 -7.44 13.89 -1.33
C TYR A 302 -6.37 12.79 -1.42
N GLY A 303 -5.21 13.12 -1.98
CA GLY A 303 -4.12 12.17 -2.22
C GLY A 303 -4.57 11.00 -3.09
N LYS A 304 -4.17 9.77 -2.72
CA LYS A 304 -4.68 8.54 -3.35
C LYS A 304 -6.22 8.46 -3.26
N GLY A 305 -6.83 9.01 -2.20
CA GLY A 305 -8.28 9.17 -2.06
C GLY A 305 -9.05 7.90 -1.69
N LEU A 306 -8.64 6.74 -2.19
CA LEU A 306 -9.32 5.46 -1.95
C LEU A 306 -8.37 4.27 -1.79
N ALA A 307 -8.80 3.28 -1.01
CA ALA A 307 -8.18 1.96 -0.98
C ALA A 307 -9.16 0.87 -0.55
N TYR A 308 -8.98 -0.34 -1.07
CA TYR A 308 -9.78 -1.51 -0.70
C TYR A 308 -9.22 -2.18 0.57
N ASN A 309 -10.08 -2.35 1.57
CA ASN A 309 -9.78 -3.07 2.80
C ASN A 309 -10.32 -4.51 2.70
N SER A 310 -9.41 -5.47 2.49
CA SER A 310 -9.73 -6.89 2.30
C SER A 310 -10.33 -7.56 3.54
N THR A 311 -9.92 -7.12 4.74
CA THR A 311 -10.42 -7.63 6.02
C THR A 311 -11.92 -7.37 6.18
N THR A 312 -12.37 -6.17 5.80
CA THR A 312 -13.76 -5.73 6.03
C THR A 312 -14.64 -5.72 4.77
N ASN A 313 -14.05 -5.93 3.59
CA ASN A 313 -14.73 -5.74 2.29
C ASN A 313 -15.27 -4.33 2.08
N LEU A 314 -14.58 -3.33 2.63
CA LEU A 314 -14.95 -1.94 2.52
C LEU A 314 -13.97 -1.21 1.60
N LEU A 315 -14.49 -0.25 0.85
CA LEU A 315 -13.69 0.79 0.24
C LEU A 315 -13.54 1.92 1.27
N MET A 316 -12.30 2.18 1.67
CA MET A 316 -11.95 3.30 2.53
C MET A 316 -11.69 4.52 1.66
N VAL A 317 -12.29 5.65 2.00
CA VAL A 317 -12.28 6.86 1.18
C VAL A 317 -11.96 8.08 2.05
N ASN A 318 -10.90 8.81 1.73
CA ASN A 318 -10.48 9.99 2.49
C ASN A 318 -10.86 11.23 1.70
N THR A 319 -11.42 12.20 2.41
CA THR A 319 -11.83 13.46 1.82
C THR A 319 -11.41 14.64 2.70
N VAL A 320 -11.27 15.79 2.08
CA VAL A 320 -11.17 17.10 2.73
C VAL A 320 -12.42 17.93 2.39
N GLU A 321 -12.72 18.96 3.18
CA GLU A 321 -13.71 19.96 2.77
C GLU A 321 -13.20 20.73 1.55
N SER A 322 -14.03 20.84 0.53
CA SER A 322 -13.72 21.58 -0.70
C SER A 322 -13.56 23.08 -0.39
N GLY A 323 -12.55 23.73 -0.96
CA GLY A 323 -12.39 25.19 -0.84
C GLY A 323 -10.98 25.69 -0.54
N TYR A 324 -9.97 24.82 -0.43
CA TYR A 324 -8.57 25.14 -0.13
C TYR A 324 -8.34 25.84 1.22
N GLY A 325 -7.07 26.06 1.56
CA GLY A 325 -6.67 26.80 2.76
C GLY A 325 -7.27 26.19 4.03
N THR A 326 -8.02 26.99 4.78
CA THR A 326 -8.62 26.54 6.06
C THR A 326 -9.62 25.41 5.91
N HIS A 327 -10.22 25.22 4.72
CA HIS A 327 -11.14 24.11 4.46
C HIS A 327 -10.41 22.75 4.57
N PHE A 328 -9.14 22.69 4.17
CA PHE A 328 -8.34 21.47 4.26
C PHE A 328 -7.99 21.03 5.70
N ALA A 329 -8.34 21.85 6.71
CA ALA A 329 -8.30 21.40 8.09
C ALA A 329 -9.47 20.46 8.46
N ALA A 330 -10.56 20.43 7.67
CA ALA A 330 -11.69 19.55 7.88
C ALA A 330 -11.53 18.29 7.01
N ASN A 331 -11.33 17.14 7.64
CA ASN A 331 -11.10 15.87 6.98
C ASN A 331 -12.23 14.90 7.33
N THR A 332 -12.55 13.98 6.42
CA THR A 332 -13.49 12.89 6.69
C THR A 332 -12.99 11.58 6.11
N LEU A 333 -12.88 10.56 6.97
CA LEU A 333 -12.73 9.17 6.58
C LEU A 333 -14.13 8.57 6.38
N LEU A 334 -14.40 8.11 5.17
CA LEU A 334 -15.63 7.47 4.75
C LEU A 334 -15.36 5.98 4.51
N SER A 335 -16.37 5.14 4.75
CA SER A 335 -16.33 3.73 4.35
C SER A 335 -17.59 3.38 3.57
N TYR A 336 -17.40 2.57 2.53
CA TYR A 336 -18.46 2.11 1.64
C TYR A 336 -18.35 0.60 1.43
N HIS A 337 -19.47 -0.10 1.39
CA HIS A 337 -19.47 -1.53 1.06
C HIS A 337 -19.05 -1.73 -0.41
N ALA A 338 -17.96 -2.47 -0.66
CA ALA A 338 -17.34 -2.58 -1.98
C ALA A 338 -18.24 -3.27 -3.04
N GLY A 339 -19.20 -4.08 -2.60
CA GLY A 339 -20.18 -4.73 -3.48
C GLY A 339 -21.27 -3.78 -3.97
N THR A 340 -21.81 -2.96 -3.07
CA THR A 340 -23.09 -2.24 -3.26
C THR A 340 -22.96 -0.73 -3.33
N GLY A 341 -21.83 -0.16 -2.90
CA GLY A 341 -21.62 1.29 -2.85
C GLY A 341 -22.34 1.97 -1.69
N ALA A 342 -22.99 1.20 -0.80
CA ALA A 342 -23.68 1.75 0.36
C ALA A 342 -22.66 2.29 1.38
N LYS A 343 -22.87 3.54 1.83
CA LYS A 343 -22.05 4.15 2.88
C LYS A 343 -22.27 3.42 4.21
N THR A 344 -21.19 2.98 4.84
CA THR A 344 -21.20 2.24 6.11
C THR A 344 -20.67 3.05 7.29
N GLY A 345 -19.90 4.12 7.04
CA GLY A 345 -19.31 4.92 8.09
C GLY A 345 -18.82 6.30 7.64
N SER A 346 -18.68 7.19 8.61
CA SER A 346 -18.24 8.58 8.43
C SER A 346 -17.57 9.05 9.71
N ILE A 347 -16.29 9.41 9.63
CA ILE A 347 -15.52 9.88 10.79
C ILE A 347 -14.83 11.18 10.40
N ALA A 348 -15.30 12.27 11.01
CA ALA A 348 -14.68 13.57 10.85
C ALA A 348 -13.46 13.69 11.78
N PHE A 349 -12.41 14.35 11.30
CA PHE A 349 -11.25 14.70 12.10
C PHE A 349 -10.66 16.04 11.62
N THR A 350 -10.11 16.81 12.55
CA THR A 350 -9.68 18.19 12.30
C THR A 350 -8.18 18.35 12.45
N GLY A 351 -7.57 19.05 11.50
CA GLY A 351 -6.14 19.31 11.42
C GLY A 351 -5.66 19.31 9.98
N TYR A 352 -4.50 19.92 9.72
CA TYR A 352 -3.86 19.92 8.41
C TYR A 352 -3.10 18.60 8.20
N TYR A 353 -3.86 17.53 7.95
CA TYR A 353 -3.32 16.19 7.78
C TYR A 353 -2.91 15.91 6.34
N PHE A 354 -3.75 16.30 5.37
CA PHE A 354 -3.56 15.98 3.95
C PHE A 354 -3.37 14.46 3.76
N PRO A 355 -4.44 13.65 3.96
CA PRO A 355 -4.32 12.19 3.98
C PRO A 355 -3.87 11.63 2.62
N ALA A 356 -2.61 11.23 2.51
CA ALA A 356 -1.98 10.85 1.26
C ALA A 356 -2.37 9.44 0.80
N THR A 357 -2.29 8.44 1.70
CA THR A 357 -2.60 7.04 1.38
C THR A 357 -2.94 6.22 2.62
N TYR A 358 -3.22 4.94 2.42
CA TYR A 358 -3.46 3.94 3.46
C TYR A 358 -2.40 2.84 3.40
N ALA A 359 -2.11 2.22 4.54
CA ALA A 359 -1.38 0.97 4.60
C ALA A 359 -2.18 -0.07 5.42
N PHE A 360 -2.38 -1.25 4.84
CA PHE A 360 -3.08 -2.38 5.45
C PHE A 360 -2.07 -3.48 5.79
N HIS A 361 -2.41 -4.34 6.74
CA HIS A 361 -1.59 -5.50 7.13
C HIS A 361 -1.57 -6.62 6.11
#